data_AF-A0A4D4L3K5-F1
#
_entry.id   AF-A0A4D4L3K5-F1
#
_cell.length_a   1.000
_cell.length_b   1.000
_cell.length_c   1.000
_cell.angle_alpha   90.00
_cell.angle_beta   90.00
_cell.angle_gamma   90.00
#
_symmetry.space_group_name_H-M   'P 1'
#
loop_
_entity.id
_entity.type
_entity.pdbx_description
1 polymer ?
#
loop_
_entity_poly.entity_id
_entity_poly.type
_entity_poly.pdbx_seq_one_letter_code
_entity_poly.pdbx_strand_id
1 'polypeptide(L)'
;MEGGAFSQLQSDVRELLDADTDRGGVPVEFSQDAYGYTWLLTRQRPDDVASLVNDLHAVNSLLQDGGFGPQLLCSLIGFQDPAGRSLALVYLYKRGTFYPFAPLPGAAEKRDNALELQIRALLGDDLRIEEDLSRWFPVWGAPGL
;
A
#
# COMPACT_ATOMS: atom_id res chain seq x y z
N MET A 1 -11.09 -13.56 -21.29
CA MET A 1 -12.31 -13.23 -20.50
C MET A 1 -11.99 -12.43 -19.23
N GLU A 2 -10.73 -12.34 -18.80
CA GLU A 2 -10.32 -11.67 -17.54
C GLU A 2 -10.38 -10.13 -17.55
N GLY A 3 -10.20 -9.46 -18.69
CA GLY A 3 -10.21 -7.99 -18.74
C GLY A 3 -11.54 -7.33 -18.36
N GLY A 4 -12.68 -7.97 -18.66
CA GLY A 4 -14.01 -7.41 -18.35
C GLY A 4 -14.36 -7.45 -16.86
N ALA A 5 -14.01 -8.56 -16.19
CA ALA A 5 -14.22 -8.70 -14.74
C ALA A 5 -13.36 -7.71 -13.95
N PHE A 6 -12.12 -7.48 -14.39
CA PHE A 6 -11.24 -6.50 -13.75
C PHE A 6 -11.72 -5.06 -13.97
N SER A 7 -12.16 -4.69 -15.18
CA SER A 7 -12.71 -3.36 -15.43
C SER A 7 -13.97 -3.07 -14.62
N GLN A 8 -14.85 -4.07 -14.45
CA GLN A 8 -16.03 -3.91 -13.59
C GLN A 8 -15.63 -3.70 -12.14
N LEU A 9 -14.72 -4.53 -11.62
CA LEU A 9 -14.22 -4.41 -10.25
C LEU A 9 -13.51 -3.09 -9.99
N GLN A 10 -12.75 -2.56 -10.96
CA GLN A 10 -12.16 -1.22 -10.87
C GLN A 10 -13.24 -0.14 -10.74
N SER A 11 -14.36 -0.29 -11.47
CA SER A 11 -15.50 0.61 -11.34
C SER A 11 -16.14 0.51 -9.95
N ASP A 12 -16.35 -0.71 -9.45
CA ASP A 12 -16.97 -0.95 -8.15
C ASP A 12 -16.10 -0.41 -7.00
N VAL A 13 -14.77 -0.61 -7.08
CA VAL A 13 -13.83 -0.04 -6.10
C VAL A 13 -13.78 1.48 -6.17
N ARG A 14 -13.83 2.06 -7.37
CA ARG A 14 -13.92 3.52 -7.52
C ARG A 14 -15.21 4.05 -6.90
N GLU A 15 -16.35 3.44 -7.19
CA GLU A 15 -17.63 3.86 -6.63
C GLU A 15 -17.64 3.76 -5.10
N LEU A 16 -17.08 2.69 -4.52
CA LEU A 16 -16.97 2.52 -3.08
C LEU A 16 -16.13 3.62 -2.44
N LEU A 17 -14.94 3.89 -2.97
CA LEU A 17 -14.00 4.86 -2.38
C LEU A 17 -14.40 6.31 -2.67
N ASP A 18 -14.99 6.57 -3.84
CA ASP A 18 -15.46 7.90 -4.20
C ASP A 18 -16.76 8.27 -3.44
N ALA A 19 -17.45 7.32 -2.80
CA ALA A 19 -18.62 7.61 -1.96
C ALA A 19 -18.31 8.55 -0.78
N ASP A 20 -17.05 8.58 -0.31
CA ASP A 20 -16.59 9.53 0.72
C ASP A 20 -16.05 10.86 0.13
N THR A 21 -15.95 11.02 -1.20
CA THR A 21 -15.49 12.28 -1.83
C THR A 21 -16.45 13.44 -1.58
N ASP A 22 -17.76 13.18 -1.44
CA ASP A 22 -18.76 14.18 -1.04
C ASP A 22 -18.51 14.78 0.36
N ARG A 23 -17.69 14.12 1.18
CA ARG A 23 -17.26 14.59 2.51
C ARG A 23 -15.87 15.23 2.51
N GLY A 24 -15.30 15.49 1.33
CA GLY A 24 -13.97 16.05 1.15
C GLY A 24 -12.86 15.01 1.01
N GLY A 25 -13.21 13.74 0.78
CA GLY A 25 -12.25 12.68 0.46
C GLY A 25 -11.55 12.91 -0.89
N VAL A 26 -10.34 12.37 -1.03
CA VAL A 26 -9.59 12.40 -2.29
C VAL A 26 -9.99 11.18 -3.13
N PRO A 27 -10.32 11.36 -4.42
CA PRO A 27 -10.71 10.23 -5.27
C PRO A 27 -9.57 9.23 -5.43
N VAL A 28 -9.91 7.96 -5.59
CA VAL A 28 -8.92 6.89 -5.76
C VAL A 28 -8.19 7.00 -7.09
N GLU A 29 -6.87 6.89 -7.05
CA GLU A 29 -6.02 6.88 -8.24
C GLU A 29 -5.62 5.47 -8.62
N PHE A 30 -5.66 5.19 -9.92
CA PHE A 30 -5.23 3.92 -10.49
C PHE A 30 -3.97 4.14 -11.32
N SER A 31 -2.94 3.34 -11.05
CA SER A 31 -1.73 3.33 -11.86
C SER A 31 -1.27 1.89 -12.10
N GLN A 32 -0.40 1.69 -13.08
CA GLN A 32 0.23 0.41 -13.34
C GLN A 32 1.74 0.58 -13.32
N ASP A 33 2.44 -0.35 -12.68
CA ASP A 33 3.90 -0.35 -12.67
C ASP A 33 4.49 -1.07 -13.90
N ALA A 34 5.81 -1.00 -14.03
CA ALA A 34 6.55 -1.63 -15.12
C ALA A 34 6.45 -3.18 -15.14
N TYR A 35 5.99 -3.79 -14.05
CA TYR A 35 5.81 -5.24 -13.92
C TYR A 35 4.37 -5.68 -14.21
N GLY A 36 3.47 -4.73 -14.51
CA GLY A 36 2.08 -4.99 -14.86
C GLY A 36 1.13 -5.05 -13.66
N TYR A 37 1.59 -4.77 -12.44
CA TYR A 37 0.70 -4.71 -11.28
C TYR A 37 -0.08 -3.39 -11.27
N THR A 38 -1.37 -3.49 -10.98
CA THR A 38 -2.22 -2.33 -10.76
C THR A 38 -2.14 -1.89 -9.31
N TRP A 39 -1.88 -0.60 -9.12
CA TRP A 39 -1.90 0.08 -7.84
C TRP A 39 -3.19 0.88 -7.70
N LEU A 40 -3.78 0.82 -6.51
CA LEU A 40 -4.91 1.64 -6.10
C LEU A 40 -4.41 2.53 -4.96
N LEU A 41 -4.35 3.83 -5.21
CA LEU A 41 -3.91 4.82 -4.23
C LEU A 41 -5.12 5.53 -3.65
N THR A 42 -5.36 5.33 -2.36
CA THR A 42 -6.25 6.15 -1.53
C THR A 42 -5.41 7.11 -0.68
N ARG A 43 -5.94 8.31 -0.43
CA ARG A 43 -5.30 9.35 0.38
C ARG A 43 -6.28 9.85 1.42
N GLN A 44 -5.82 9.90 2.66
CA GLN A 44 -6.56 10.45 3.80
C GLN A 44 -5.76 11.57 4.47
N ARG A 45 -6.42 12.32 5.36
CA ARG A 45 -5.74 13.35 6.15
C ARG A 45 -4.63 12.71 7.01
N PRO A 46 -3.50 13.40 7.26
CA PRO A 46 -2.38 12.82 8.01
C PRO A 46 -2.74 12.33 9.41
N ASP A 47 -3.74 12.96 10.05
CA ASP A 47 -4.25 12.60 11.37
C ASP A 47 -5.30 11.48 11.37
N ASP A 48 -5.72 10.98 10.20
CA ASP A 48 -6.87 10.08 10.03
C ASP A 48 -6.47 8.69 9.51
N VAL A 49 -5.47 8.09 10.14
CA VAL A 49 -4.95 6.76 9.78
C VAL A 49 -6.02 5.67 9.88
N ALA A 50 -6.97 5.81 10.82
CA ALA A 50 -8.05 4.85 10.99
C ALA A 50 -8.94 4.77 9.75
N SER A 51 -9.29 5.90 9.15
CA SER A 51 -10.05 5.94 7.90
C SER A 51 -9.26 5.33 6.74
N LEU A 52 -7.95 5.62 6.66
CA LEU A 52 -7.08 5.02 5.63
C LEU A 52 -7.03 3.49 5.72
N VAL A 53 -6.92 2.95 6.93
CA VAL A 53 -6.92 1.50 7.16
C VAL A 53 -8.28 0.89 6.81
N ASN A 54 -9.38 1.56 7.12
CA ASN A 54 -10.73 1.12 6.75
C ASN A 54 -10.91 1.06 5.23
N ASP A 55 -10.45 2.09 4.50
CA ASP A 55 -10.48 2.11 3.03
C ASP A 55 -9.69 0.94 2.45
N LEU A 56 -8.46 0.75 2.92
CA LEU A 56 -7.60 -0.36 2.48
C LEU A 56 -8.28 -1.71 2.76
N HIS A 57 -8.89 -1.89 3.94
CA HIS A 57 -9.62 -3.11 4.25
C HIS A 57 -10.80 -3.33 3.30
N ALA A 58 -11.62 -2.31 3.05
CA ALA A 58 -12.80 -2.42 2.21
C ALA A 58 -12.43 -2.75 0.74
N VAL A 59 -11.39 -2.10 0.20
CA VAL A 59 -10.83 -2.43 -1.12
C VAL A 59 -10.38 -3.88 -1.18
N ASN A 60 -9.63 -4.34 -0.17
CA ASN A 60 -9.13 -5.71 -0.14
C ASN A 60 -10.26 -6.74 -0.07
N SER A 61 -11.30 -6.47 0.70
CA SER A 61 -12.49 -7.32 0.78
C SER A 61 -13.19 -7.41 -0.58
N LEU A 62 -13.41 -6.27 -1.27
CA LEU A 62 -13.99 -6.27 -2.61
C LEU A 62 -13.14 -7.06 -3.61
N LEU A 63 -11.83 -6.84 -3.61
CA LEU A 63 -10.91 -7.57 -4.49
C LEU A 63 -10.95 -9.08 -4.20
N GLN A 64 -11.00 -9.46 -2.93
CA GLN A 64 -11.10 -10.87 -2.53
C GLN A 64 -12.44 -11.49 -2.95
N ASP A 65 -13.56 -10.81 -2.72
CA ASP A 65 -14.90 -11.27 -3.09
C ASP A 65 -15.08 -11.36 -4.61
N GLY A 66 -14.40 -10.48 -5.37
CA GLY A 66 -14.30 -10.54 -6.83
C GLY A 66 -13.40 -11.67 -7.35
N GLY A 67 -12.77 -12.47 -6.48
CA GLY A 67 -11.92 -13.61 -6.84
C GLY A 67 -10.44 -13.27 -7.08
N PHE A 68 -10.02 -12.03 -6.81
CA PHE A 68 -8.65 -11.56 -7.02
C PHE A 68 -7.75 -11.76 -5.79
N GLY A 69 -8.28 -12.30 -4.69
CA GLY A 69 -7.51 -12.59 -3.46
C GLY A 69 -6.15 -13.27 -3.68
N PRO A 70 -6.04 -14.33 -4.53
CA PRO A 70 -4.75 -14.97 -4.83
C PRO A 70 -3.74 -14.10 -5.59
N GLN A 71 -4.22 -13.05 -6.26
CA GLN A 71 -3.44 -12.13 -7.09
C GLN A 71 -3.01 -10.87 -6.30
N LEU A 72 -3.52 -10.67 -5.09
CA LEU A 72 -3.11 -9.58 -4.21
C LEU A 72 -1.64 -9.77 -3.79
N LEU A 73 -0.82 -8.76 -4.10
CA LEU A 73 0.60 -8.78 -3.78
C LEU A 73 0.86 -8.20 -2.38
N CYS A 74 0.51 -6.93 -2.18
CA CYS A 74 0.71 -6.21 -0.92
C CYS A 74 -0.20 -4.98 -0.83
N SER A 75 -0.33 -4.44 0.37
CA SER A 75 -0.73 -3.04 0.61
C SER A 75 0.39 -2.32 1.30
N LEU A 76 0.48 -1.00 1.15
CA LEU A 76 1.43 -0.20 1.87
C LEU A 76 0.80 1.09 2.38
N ILE A 77 1.31 1.56 3.52
CA ILE A 77 0.97 2.85 4.10
C ILE A 77 2.23 3.70 4.06
N GLY A 78 2.17 4.81 3.32
CA GLY A 78 3.27 5.76 3.16
C GLY A 78 3.26 6.83 4.25
N PHE A 79 4.45 7.16 4.75
CA PHE A 79 4.73 8.21 5.70
C PHE A 79 5.83 9.08 5.11
N GLN A 80 5.75 10.39 5.34
CA GLN A 80 6.79 11.34 4.97
C GLN A 80 7.10 12.23 6.16
N ASP A 81 8.38 12.39 6.47
CA ASP A 81 8.81 13.36 7.48
C ASP A 81 8.93 14.78 6.91
N PRO A 82 8.99 15.83 7.74
CA PRO A 82 9.13 17.21 7.26
C PRO A 82 10.42 17.49 6.46
N ALA A 83 11.42 16.61 6.53
CA ALA A 83 12.65 16.70 5.76
C ALA A 83 12.52 16.02 4.38
N GLY A 84 11.35 15.44 4.06
CA GLY A 84 11.07 14.77 2.80
C GLY A 84 11.54 13.32 2.73
N ARG A 85 11.88 12.69 3.86
CA ARG A 85 12.19 11.26 3.88
C ARG A 85 10.91 10.44 3.88
N SER A 86 10.80 9.52 2.92
CA SER A 86 9.68 8.61 2.79
C SER A 86 9.94 7.29 3.54
N LEU A 87 8.90 6.74 4.14
CA LEU A 87 8.86 5.41 4.76
C LEU A 87 7.52 4.75 4.39
N ALA A 88 7.56 3.49 3.99
CA ALA A 88 6.37 2.66 3.84
C ALA A 88 6.36 1.55 4.89
N LEU A 89 5.17 1.22 5.41
CA LEU A 89 4.90 -0.08 6.01
C LEU A 89 4.19 -0.94 4.99
N VAL A 90 4.84 -2.01 4.52
CA VAL A 90 4.32 -2.91 3.49
C VAL A 90 3.75 -4.18 4.14
N TYR A 91 2.50 -4.49 3.87
CA TYR A 91 1.80 -5.68 4.33
C TYR A 91 1.76 -6.77 3.24
N LEU A 92 2.26 -7.97 3.55
CA LEU A 92 2.30 -9.12 2.66
C LEU A 92 1.11 -10.05 2.90
N TYR A 93 0.13 -10.07 2.00
CA TYR A 93 -1.10 -10.87 2.16
C TYR A 93 -0.84 -12.36 2.39
N LYS A 94 0.07 -12.96 1.62
CA LYS A 94 0.36 -14.40 1.71
C LYS A 94 1.01 -14.82 3.03
N ARG A 95 1.55 -13.86 3.79
CA ARG A 95 2.30 -14.10 5.02
C ARG A 95 1.59 -13.54 6.25
N GLY A 96 0.75 -12.53 6.07
CA GLY A 96 0.16 -11.77 7.17
C GLY A 96 1.23 -11.01 7.98
N THR A 97 2.31 -10.55 7.33
CA THR A 97 3.44 -9.89 7.95
C THR A 97 3.67 -8.50 7.36
N PHE A 98 4.31 -7.63 8.13
CA PHE A 98 4.71 -6.28 7.72
C PHE A 98 6.23 -6.20 7.54
N TYR A 99 6.70 -5.36 6.62
CA TYR A 99 8.08 -4.90 6.64
C TYR A 99 8.18 -3.41 6.33
N PRO A 100 9.12 -2.68 6.96
CA PRO A 100 9.41 -1.31 6.61
C PRO A 100 10.20 -1.24 5.30
N PHE A 101 9.89 -0.25 4.48
CA PHE A 101 10.61 0.07 3.25
C PHE A 101 10.89 1.57 3.20
N ALA A 102 12.16 1.96 3.13
CA ALA A 102 12.56 3.37 3.17
C ALA A 102 13.35 3.74 1.91
N PRO A 103 12.71 4.19 0.83
CA PRO A 103 13.42 4.61 -0.37
C PRO A 103 14.25 5.88 -0.11
N LEU A 104 15.46 5.96 -0.67
CA LEU A 104 16.29 7.16 -0.58
C LEU A 104 15.86 8.17 -1.66
N PRO A 105 15.48 9.41 -1.28
CA PRO A 105 15.07 10.43 -2.24
C PRO A 105 16.17 10.71 -3.26
N GLY A 106 15.81 10.81 -4.54
CA GLY A 106 16.73 11.17 -5.63
C GLY A 106 17.78 10.13 -5.98
N ALA A 107 17.75 8.95 -5.36
CA ALA A 107 18.62 7.83 -5.71
C ALA A 107 17.79 6.68 -6.28
N ALA A 108 17.94 6.41 -7.58
CA ALA A 108 17.27 5.29 -8.23
C ALA A 108 17.61 3.99 -7.51
N GLU A 109 16.57 3.27 -7.08
CA GLU A 109 16.64 1.92 -6.52
C GLU A 109 17.58 1.76 -5.30
N LYS A 110 17.67 2.80 -4.46
CA LYS A 110 18.38 2.72 -3.16
C LYS A 110 17.44 2.89 -1.97
N ARG A 111 17.72 2.13 -0.91
CA ARG A 111 16.96 2.17 0.35
C ARG A 111 17.85 2.46 1.55
N ASP A 112 17.27 3.08 2.57
CA ASP A 112 17.88 3.31 3.87
C ASP A 112 17.65 2.09 4.79
N ASN A 113 18.51 1.08 4.64
CA ASN A 113 18.43 -0.14 5.45
C ASN A 113 18.57 0.15 6.96
N ALA A 114 19.27 1.21 7.35
CA ALA A 114 19.44 1.56 8.76
C ALA A 114 18.10 2.03 9.35
N LEU A 115 17.40 2.90 8.62
CA LEU A 115 16.05 3.33 8.99
C LEU A 115 15.07 2.15 9.02
N GLU A 116 15.09 1.27 8.01
CA GLU A 116 14.22 0.09 7.97
C GLU A 116 14.42 -0.81 9.19
N LEU A 117 15.66 -1.10 9.57
CA LEU A 117 15.96 -1.91 10.77
C LEU A 117 15.56 -1.20 12.07
N GLN A 118 15.72 0.12 12.15
CA GLN A 118 15.27 0.91 13.29
C GLN A 118 13.73 0.83 13.45
N ILE A 119 12.98 1.01 12.36
CA ILE A 119 11.51 0.92 12.39
C ILE A 119 11.05 -0.50 12.72
N ARG A 120 11.72 -1.53 12.20
CA ARG A 120 11.47 -2.92 12.61
C ARG A 120 11.62 -3.11 14.12
N ALA A 121 12.66 -2.56 14.72
CA ALA A 121 12.87 -2.67 16.17
C ALA A 121 11.79 -1.91 16.96
N LEU A 122 11.37 -0.75 16.46
CA LEU A 122 10.34 0.08 17.09
C LEU A 122 8.95 -0.57 17.08
N LEU A 123 8.57 -1.22 15.98
CA LEU A 123 7.24 -1.79 15.78
C LEU A 123 7.14 -3.28 16.10
N GLY A 124 8.24 -3.92 16.49
CA GLY A 124 8.33 -5.38 16.62
C GLY A 124 7.39 -5.98 17.66
N ASP A 125 7.01 -5.22 18.68
CA ASP A 125 6.08 -5.64 19.73
C ASP A 125 4.60 -5.37 19.38
N ASP A 126 4.34 -4.46 18.44
CA ASP A 126 2.98 -4.04 18.05
C ASP A 126 2.50 -4.71 16.76
N LEU A 127 3.41 -4.99 15.82
CA LEU A 127 3.11 -5.55 14.50
C LEU A 127 3.85 -6.86 14.27
N ARG A 128 3.23 -7.77 13.53
CA ARG A 128 3.89 -8.99 13.06
C ARG A 128 4.88 -8.67 11.94
N ILE A 129 6.13 -8.40 12.30
CA ILE A 129 7.18 -8.09 11.33
C ILE A 129 7.67 -9.34 10.60
N GLU A 130 7.97 -9.21 9.30
CA GLU A 130 8.58 -10.24 8.47
C GLU A 130 10.04 -10.47 8.89
N GLU A 131 10.35 -11.68 9.36
CA GLU A 131 11.67 -12.06 9.85
C GLU A 131 12.65 -12.35 8.70
N ASP A 132 12.15 -12.86 7.57
CA ASP A 132 12.97 -13.17 6.40
C ASP A 132 13.21 -11.90 5.56
N LEU A 133 14.38 -11.29 5.75
CA LEU A 133 14.81 -10.09 5.00
C LEU A 133 14.85 -10.30 3.48
N SER A 134 14.95 -11.55 2.98
CA SER A 134 14.89 -11.83 1.55
C SER A 134 13.49 -11.60 0.96
N ARG A 135 12.47 -11.51 1.82
CA ARG A 135 11.08 -11.19 1.46
C ARG A 135 10.76 -9.71 1.52
N TRP A 136 11.73 -8.88 1.90
CA TRP A 136 11.60 -7.42 1.89
C TRP A 136 11.86 -6.94 0.47
N PHE A 137 10.90 -7.23 -0.40
CA PHE A 137 10.94 -6.87 -1.80
C PHE A 137 10.90 -5.35 -1.92
N PRO A 138 11.79 -4.73 -2.70
CA PRO A 138 11.68 -3.31 -2.94
C PRO A 138 10.44 -3.00 -3.78
N VAL A 139 9.61 -2.08 -3.32
CA VAL A 139 8.41 -1.59 -4.03
C VAL A 139 8.73 -0.25 -4.70
N TRP A 140 9.73 -0.25 -5.59
CA TRP A 140 10.15 0.95 -6.30
C TRP A 140 9.03 1.52 -7.15
N GLY A 141 8.85 2.85 -7.09
CA GLY A 141 7.83 3.54 -7.88
C GLY A 141 6.40 3.24 -7.41
N ALA A 142 6.22 2.59 -6.26
CA ALA A 142 4.91 2.50 -5.63
C ALA A 142 4.33 3.91 -5.41
N PRO A 143 3.06 4.13 -5.78
CA PRO A 143 2.47 5.46 -5.69
C PRO A 143 2.39 5.92 -4.22
N GLY A 144 2.74 7.18 -3.98
CA GLY A 144 2.75 7.79 -2.65
C GLY A 144 4.07 7.71 -1.89
N LEU A 145 5.15 7.17 -2.50
CA LEU A 145 6.50 7.15 -1.94
C LEU A 145 7.47 8.12 -2.63
#